data_AF-H6C6I3-F1
#
_entry.id   AF-H6C6I3-F1
#
_cell.length_a   1.000
_cell.length_b   1.000
_cell.length_c   1.000
_cell.angle_alpha   90.00
_cell.angle_beta   90.00
_cell.angle_gamma   90.00
#
_symmetry.space_group_name_H-M   'P 1'
#
loop_
_entity.id
_entity.type
_entity.pdbx_description
1 polymer ?
#
loop_
_entity_poly.entity_id
_entity_poly.type
_entity_poly.pdbx_seq_one_letter_code
_entity_poly.pdbx_strand_id
1 'polypeptide(L)'
;MTSDSLALATHDPLVVVDPPDLLNENKYPRQFCPLDPNAGEVPSEYAVGITNVVSIDTTTDTTTTTTSGTGSGAGAAAKGIIYYLLNHRPGGNNHILGAGVALVELDASTSSTEYPPTPRIKRLPSPHTSSTSSPLSKHHLWFDGSSEPWYGDICALRWHSHIYAYGHGGDDNPWVYVARVPVTDITTRGLNTYEYWNGEHWQKNPLEKTSIGEKESVFWQINQGQVVYSKFLACLVFVYVDNFMNSRVHLKTSQTPEGPWSDPPVMLYQATPILPKEKMGCIYAAVPHPYFDESGKTLVVTFTNHPNTIQAVRVVFKDTDT
;
A
#
# COMPACT_ATOMS: atom_id res chain seq x y z
N MET A 1 -5.69 -18.15 7.05
CA MET A 1 -5.94 -16.79 7.54
C MET A 1 -4.78 -15.93 7.12
N THR A 2 -5.03 -14.81 6.44
CA THR A 2 -4.04 -13.75 6.23
C THR A 2 -4.22 -12.77 7.37
N SER A 3 -3.21 -12.62 8.23
CA SER A 3 -3.15 -11.54 9.22
C SER A 3 -2.23 -10.49 8.63
N ASP A 4 -2.73 -9.27 8.45
CA ASP A 4 -1.83 -8.13 8.34
C ASP A 4 -1.09 -7.99 9.66
N SER A 5 0.24 -7.95 9.59
CA SER A 5 1.11 -7.88 10.77
C SER A 5 2.18 -6.85 10.49
N LEU A 6 2.76 -6.33 11.56
CA LEU A 6 3.82 -5.34 11.47
C LEU A 6 5.10 -5.94 12.02
N ALA A 7 6.15 -5.87 11.22
CA ALA A 7 7.51 -6.06 11.63
C ALA A 7 8.32 -4.82 11.27
N LEU A 8 9.35 -4.53 12.06
CA LEU A 8 10.26 -3.44 11.81
C LEU A 8 11.46 -3.95 11.03
N ALA A 9 11.74 -3.29 9.90
CA ALA A 9 12.95 -3.54 9.15
C ALA A 9 14.18 -3.16 9.99
N THR A 10 15.23 -3.98 9.91
CA THR A 10 16.56 -3.61 10.42
C THR A 10 17.43 -3.08 9.30
N HIS A 11 18.71 -2.79 9.57
CA HIS A 11 19.68 -2.48 8.51
C HIS A 11 20.03 -3.72 7.65
N ASP A 12 19.77 -4.92 8.14
CA ASP A 12 19.88 -6.16 7.38
C ASP A 12 18.50 -6.51 6.78
N PRO A 13 18.33 -6.53 5.45
CA PRO A 13 17.05 -6.85 4.82
C PRO A 13 16.56 -8.28 5.05
N LEU A 14 17.40 -9.15 5.61
CA LEU A 14 17.03 -10.52 6.00
C LEU A 14 16.60 -10.64 7.46
N VAL A 15 16.68 -9.55 8.22
CA VAL A 15 16.34 -9.52 9.64
C VAL A 15 15.23 -8.48 9.87
N VAL A 16 14.16 -8.94 10.49
CA VAL A 16 13.05 -8.09 10.95
C VAL A 16 12.86 -8.28 12.45
N VAL A 17 12.31 -7.26 13.11
CA VAL A 17 12.00 -7.30 14.54
C VAL A 17 10.50 -7.10 14.72
N ASP A 18 9.86 -8.06 15.36
CA ASP A 18 8.46 -7.92 15.79
C ASP A 18 8.42 -7.13 17.10
N PRO A 19 7.67 -6.01 17.18
CA PRO A 19 7.47 -5.33 18.45
C PRO A 19 6.76 -6.27 19.45
N PRO A 20 7.32 -6.46 20.66
CA PRO A 20 6.82 -7.46 21.60
C PRO A 20 5.35 -7.21 22.01
N ASP A 21 4.92 -5.95 22.04
CA ASP A 21 3.56 -5.54 22.39
C ASP A 21 2.53 -5.83 21.29
N LEU A 22 3.01 -6.11 20.07
CA LEU A 22 2.18 -6.55 18.95
C LEU A 22 2.12 -8.08 18.83
N LEU A 23 2.77 -8.82 19.74
CA LEU A 23 2.63 -10.27 19.80
C LEU A 23 1.51 -10.66 20.79
N ASN A 24 0.88 -11.80 20.55
CA ASN A 24 -0.01 -12.42 21.54
C ASN A 24 0.80 -13.24 22.56
N GLU A 25 0.10 -13.84 23.53
CA GLU A 25 0.71 -14.67 24.57
C GLU A 25 1.55 -15.84 24.02
N ASN A 26 1.20 -16.34 22.83
CA ASN A 26 1.90 -17.42 22.13
C ASN A 26 3.00 -16.91 21.18
N LYS A 27 3.35 -15.63 21.25
CA LYS A 27 4.35 -14.98 20.38
C LYS A 27 3.98 -14.93 18.90
N TYR A 28 2.69 -15.04 18.57
CA TYR A 28 2.22 -14.80 17.20
C TYR A 28 1.87 -13.32 17.01
N PRO A 29 2.13 -12.75 15.82
CA PRO A 29 1.71 -11.39 15.49
C PRO A 29 0.20 -11.21 15.62
N ARG A 30 -0.20 -10.08 16.21
CA ARG A 30 -1.57 -9.59 16.18
C ARG A 30 -1.86 -8.92 14.84
N GLN A 31 -3.14 -8.85 14.51
CA GLN A 31 -3.60 -8.08 13.37
C GLN A 31 -3.25 -6.59 13.56
N PHE A 32 -2.48 -6.00 12.66
CA PHE A 32 -2.01 -4.62 12.83
C PHE A 32 -3.17 -3.63 12.69
N CYS A 33 -3.99 -3.74 11.64
CA CYS A 33 -5.26 -3.03 11.48
C CYS A 33 -6.43 -3.95 11.88
N PRO A 34 -6.82 -3.98 13.16
CA PRO A 34 -7.79 -4.95 13.66
C PRO A 34 -9.18 -4.73 13.03
N LEU A 35 -9.95 -5.81 12.91
CA LEU A 35 -11.39 -5.77 12.63
C LEU A 35 -12.15 -4.97 13.70
N ASP A 36 -13.23 -4.30 13.29
CA ASP A 36 -14.10 -3.55 14.20
C ASP A 36 -15.28 -4.42 14.68
N PRO A 37 -15.25 -4.95 15.91
CA PRO A 37 -16.35 -5.76 16.44
C PRO A 37 -17.65 -4.95 16.60
N ASN A 38 -17.58 -3.62 16.79
CA ASN A 38 -18.79 -2.77 16.86
C ASN A 38 -19.47 -2.67 15.49
N ALA A 39 -18.69 -2.79 14.42
CA ALA A 39 -19.18 -2.93 13.06
C ALA A 39 -19.65 -4.37 12.73
N GLY A 40 -19.58 -5.31 13.69
CA GLY A 40 -19.91 -6.72 13.48
C GLY A 40 -18.91 -7.47 12.62
N GLU A 41 -17.69 -6.95 12.49
CA GLU A 41 -16.63 -7.60 11.72
C GLU A 41 -16.02 -8.75 12.52
N VAL A 42 -16.50 -9.97 12.28
CA VAL A 42 -16.01 -11.17 12.96
C VAL A 42 -14.88 -11.84 12.17
N PRO A 43 -13.76 -12.27 12.81
CA PRO A 43 -12.61 -12.85 12.10
C PRO A 43 -12.90 -14.11 11.26
N SER A 44 -14.01 -14.81 11.53
CA SER A 44 -14.45 -15.96 10.73
C SER A 44 -15.03 -15.59 9.37
N GLU A 45 -15.52 -14.36 9.23
CA GLU A 45 -16.22 -13.87 8.04
C GLU A 45 -15.59 -12.62 7.46
N TYR A 46 -14.61 -12.00 8.13
CA TYR A 46 -13.97 -10.78 7.66
C TYR A 46 -12.45 -10.87 7.73
N ALA A 47 -11.79 -10.18 6.82
CA ALA A 47 -10.34 -10.00 6.80
C ALA A 47 -9.98 -8.61 6.29
N VAL A 48 -8.79 -8.14 6.65
CA VAL A 48 -8.28 -6.85 6.22
C VAL A 48 -7.03 -7.06 5.36
N GLY A 49 -6.99 -6.43 4.20
CA GLY A 49 -5.75 -6.17 3.46
C GLY A 49 -5.27 -4.75 3.74
N ILE A 50 -3.97 -4.50 3.74
CA ILE A 50 -3.41 -3.16 3.99
C ILE A 50 -2.35 -2.81 2.95
N THR A 51 -2.17 -1.51 2.70
CA THR A 51 -1.06 -0.97 1.89
C THR A 51 0.13 -0.56 2.75
N ASN A 52 1.13 0.07 2.13
CA ASN A 52 2.21 0.73 2.85
C ASN A 52 1.73 1.94 3.66
N VAL A 53 2.47 2.28 4.72
CA VAL A 53 2.27 3.53 5.45
C VAL A 53 2.88 4.69 4.67
N VAL A 54 2.12 5.77 4.47
CA VAL A 54 2.61 7.03 3.88
C VAL A 54 2.61 8.14 4.93
N SER A 55 3.76 8.80 5.09
CA SER A 55 3.91 9.90 6.04
C SER A 55 2.98 11.05 5.69
N ILE A 56 2.32 11.64 6.69
CA ILE A 56 1.52 12.87 6.53
C ILE A 56 2.22 14.10 7.12
N ASP A 57 3.49 13.96 7.53
CA ASP A 57 4.26 15.06 8.11
C ASP A 57 4.67 16.07 7.03
N THR A 58 4.12 17.27 7.07
CA THR A 58 4.33 18.31 6.04
C THR A 58 5.74 18.92 6.05
N THR A 59 6.58 18.61 7.04
CA THR A 59 7.97 19.09 7.11
C THR A 59 8.96 18.25 6.29
N THR A 60 8.53 17.06 5.82
CA THR A 60 9.37 16.15 5.04
C THR A 60 9.14 16.34 3.54
N ASP A 61 10.18 16.79 2.81
CA ASP A 61 10.14 16.90 1.34
C ASP A 61 10.40 15.52 0.71
N THR A 62 9.35 14.96 0.12
CA THR A 62 9.31 13.62 -0.48
C THR A 62 10.06 13.48 -1.81
N THR A 63 10.63 14.56 -2.36
CA THR A 63 11.61 14.43 -3.47
C THR A 63 12.89 13.73 -3.02
N THR A 64 13.10 13.65 -1.70
CA THR A 64 14.09 12.80 -1.09
C THR A 64 13.38 11.70 -0.30
N THR A 65 13.59 10.44 -0.67
CA THR A 65 13.12 9.26 0.09
C THR A 65 13.84 9.11 1.44
N THR A 66 14.27 10.22 2.04
CA THR A 66 14.91 10.29 3.35
C THR A 66 13.81 10.41 4.40
N THR A 67 13.43 9.27 4.95
CA THR A 67 13.04 9.22 6.36
C THR A 67 14.31 9.08 7.20
N SER A 68 15.26 10.01 7.06
CA SER A 68 16.19 10.26 8.15
C SER A 68 15.37 10.94 9.23
N GLY A 69 15.04 10.21 10.28
CA GLY A 69 14.21 10.65 11.42
C GLY A 69 14.83 11.78 12.23
N THR A 70 15.01 12.96 11.65
CA THR A 70 15.44 14.18 12.35
C THR A 70 14.54 15.37 12.03
N GLY A 71 13.36 15.15 11.45
CA GLY A 71 12.49 16.18 10.88
C GLY A 71 11.21 16.54 11.63
N SER A 72 10.90 15.92 12.77
CA SER A 72 9.95 16.48 13.73
C SER A 72 10.75 17.19 14.82
N GLY A 73 10.32 18.39 15.22
CA GLY A 73 10.90 19.04 16.40
C GLY A 73 10.97 18.01 17.53
N ALA A 74 12.16 17.84 18.12
CA ALA A 74 12.44 16.80 19.10
C ALA A 74 11.30 16.70 20.12
N GLY A 75 10.47 15.65 20.01
CA GLY A 75 9.33 15.41 20.91
C GLY A 75 7.95 15.17 20.29
N ALA A 76 7.75 15.27 18.97
CA ALA A 76 6.45 14.97 18.35
C ALA A 76 6.42 13.58 17.67
N ALA A 77 5.35 12.82 17.94
CA ALA A 77 5.10 11.52 17.31
C ALA A 77 4.98 11.64 15.78
N ALA A 78 5.66 10.74 15.05
CA ALA A 78 5.56 10.65 13.60
C ALA A 78 4.18 10.12 13.22
N LYS A 79 3.57 10.72 12.20
CA LYS A 79 2.23 10.35 11.71
C LYS A 79 2.27 9.92 10.27
N GLY A 80 1.53 8.86 9.97
CA GLY A 80 1.25 8.40 8.63
C GLY A 80 -0.17 7.93 8.50
N ILE A 81 -0.56 7.59 7.29
CA ILE A 81 -1.82 6.91 7.01
C ILE A 81 -1.57 5.65 6.22
N ILE A 82 -2.52 4.73 6.30
CA ILE A 82 -2.56 3.48 5.57
C ILE A 82 -3.96 3.32 4.99
N TYR A 83 -4.05 2.77 3.79
CA TYR A 83 -5.34 2.33 3.25
C TYR A 83 -5.52 0.86 3.59
N TYR A 84 -6.76 0.49 3.92
CA TYR A 84 -7.12 -0.88 4.21
C TYR A 84 -8.32 -1.31 3.37
N LEU A 85 -8.32 -2.55 2.91
CA LEU A 85 -9.45 -3.19 2.25
C LEU A 85 -10.17 -4.09 3.23
N LEU A 86 -11.49 -3.94 3.31
CA LEU A 86 -12.32 -4.86 4.07
C LEU A 86 -12.87 -5.94 3.15
N ASN A 87 -12.53 -7.20 3.44
CA ASN A 87 -13.02 -8.37 2.73
C ASN A 87 -14.06 -9.08 3.58
N HIS A 88 -15.26 -9.29 3.03
CA HIS A 88 -16.26 -10.21 3.57
C HIS A 88 -16.07 -11.59 2.94
N ARG A 89 -16.03 -12.64 3.76
CA ARG A 89 -15.53 -13.97 3.43
C ARG A 89 -16.43 -15.13 3.86
N PRO A 90 -17.75 -15.09 3.59
CA PRO A 90 -18.63 -16.21 3.94
C PRO A 90 -18.18 -17.48 3.20
N GLY A 91 -17.97 -18.55 3.96
CA GLY A 91 -17.46 -19.82 3.40
C GLY A 91 -16.04 -19.75 2.82
N GLY A 92 -15.27 -18.69 3.12
CA GLY A 92 -13.88 -18.52 2.69
C GLY A 92 -13.69 -17.76 1.36
N ASN A 93 -14.77 -17.44 0.64
CA ASN A 93 -14.74 -16.72 -0.64
C ASN A 93 -14.58 -15.23 -0.43
N ASN A 94 -13.59 -14.58 -1.05
CA ASN A 94 -13.33 -13.16 -0.84
C ASN A 94 -14.30 -12.28 -1.61
N HIS A 95 -14.95 -11.33 -0.91
CA HIS A 95 -15.73 -10.24 -1.48
C HIS A 95 -15.23 -8.92 -0.90
N ILE A 96 -14.61 -8.08 -1.74
CA ILE A 96 -14.11 -6.78 -1.31
C ILE A 96 -15.31 -5.85 -1.12
N LEU A 97 -15.53 -5.38 0.11
CA LEU A 97 -16.60 -4.43 0.40
C LEU A 97 -16.20 -2.99 0.05
N GLY A 98 -14.91 -2.68 0.13
CA GLY A 98 -14.38 -1.36 -0.15
C GLY A 98 -13.09 -1.09 0.62
N ALA A 99 -12.64 0.16 0.54
CA ALA A 99 -11.42 0.62 1.18
C ALA A 99 -11.70 1.69 2.24
N GLY A 100 -11.00 1.65 3.37
CA GLY A 100 -10.99 2.70 4.37
C GLY A 100 -9.58 3.24 4.60
N VAL A 101 -9.48 4.25 5.46
CA VAL A 101 -8.22 4.90 5.84
C VAL A 101 -7.99 4.76 7.34
N ALA A 102 -6.77 4.45 7.75
CA ALA A 102 -6.37 4.45 9.14
C ALA A 102 -5.16 5.36 9.38
N LEU A 103 -5.15 6.05 10.52
CA LEU A 103 -4.04 6.83 11.02
C LEU A 103 -3.06 5.88 11.74
N VAL A 104 -1.77 6.03 11.43
CA VAL A 104 -0.67 5.38 12.13
C VAL A 104 0.13 6.45 12.87
N GLU A 105 0.36 6.25 14.17
CA GLU A 105 1.18 7.10 15.02
C GLU A 105 2.35 6.28 15.56
N LEU A 106 3.57 6.78 15.41
CA LEU A 106 4.77 6.18 15.96
C LEU A 106 5.43 7.18 16.91
N ASP A 107 5.52 6.83 18.19
CA ASP A 107 6.32 7.62 19.13
C ASP A 107 7.80 7.33 18.89
N ALA A 108 8.43 8.20 18.12
CA ALA A 108 9.87 8.18 17.85
C ALA A 108 10.63 9.20 18.72
N SER A 109 10.03 9.68 19.81
CA SER A 109 10.69 10.64 20.69
C SER A 109 11.94 10.00 21.33
N THR A 110 13.01 10.79 21.44
CA THR A 110 14.26 10.36 22.09
C THR A 110 14.10 10.12 23.59
N SER A 111 12.96 10.52 24.17
CA SER A 111 12.54 10.22 25.53
C SER A 111 11.84 8.88 25.68
N SER A 112 11.44 8.22 24.58
CA SER A 112 10.88 6.88 24.66
C SER A 112 11.97 5.89 25.06
N THR A 113 11.73 5.16 26.15
CA THR A 113 12.58 4.05 26.58
C THR A 113 12.20 2.73 25.92
N GLU A 114 11.15 2.73 25.10
CA GLU A 114 10.60 1.53 24.46
C GLU A 114 11.34 1.25 23.15
N TYR A 115 12.07 0.13 23.12
CA TYR A 115 12.68 -0.39 21.91
C TYR A 115 12.29 -1.86 21.71
N PRO A 116 11.86 -2.25 20.51
CA PRO A 116 11.64 -1.36 19.36
C PRO A 116 10.39 -0.47 19.54
N PRO A 117 10.29 0.67 18.83
CA PRO A 117 9.12 1.55 18.96
C PRO A 117 7.86 0.88 18.41
N THR A 118 6.76 0.97 19.13
CA THR A 118 5.50 0.32 18.76
C THR A 118 4.56 1.31 18.05
N PRO A 119 4.25 1.14 16.75
CA PRO A 119 3.27 1.97 16.08
C PRO A 119 1.85 1.65 16.58
N ARG A 120 1.04 2.70 16.68
CA ARG A 120 -0.38 2.64 17.04
C ARG A 120 -1.20 2.97 15.82
N ILE A 121 -2.30 2.26 15.63
CA ILE A 121 -3.20 2.47 14.50
C ILE A 121 -4.62 2.81 14.96
N LYS A 122 -5.32 3.62 14.17
CA LYS A 122 -6.73 3.96 14.38
C LYS A 122 -7.44 4.14 13.04
N ARG A 123 -8.46 3.32 12.76
CA ARG A 123 -9.34 3.54 11.60
C ARG A 123 -10.02 4.90 11.70
N LEU A 124 -9.99 5.66 10.61
CA LEU A 124 -10.69 6.94 10.52
C LEU A 124 -12.17 6.67 10.22
N PRO A 125 -13.10 7.46 10.80
CA PRO A 125 -14.52 7.28 10.54
C PRO A 125 -14.83 7.46 9.06
N SER A 126 -15.88 6.79 8.58
CA SER A 126 -16.38 7.00 7.23
C SER A 126 -16.84 8.46 7.07
N PRO A 127 -16.44 9.15 5.99
CA PRO A 127 -16.93 10.49 5.69
C PRO A 127 -18.35 10.48 5.11
N HIS A 128 -18.93 9.30 4.84
CA HIS A 128 -20.31 9.16 4.41
C HIS A 128 -21.25 9.41 5.60
N THR A 129 -21.64 10.66 5.79
CA THR A 129 -22.59 11.05 6.83
C THR A 129 -23.99 10.57 6.47
N SER A 130 -24.55 9.72 7.32
CA SER A 130 -26.00 9.46 7.46
C SER A 130 -26.74 8.98 6.21
N SER A 131 -26.64 7.68 5.95
CA SER A 131 -27.82 6.88 5.65
C SER A 131 -27.73 5.62 6.51
N THR A 132 -28.62 5.48 7.48
CA THR A 132 -28.71 4.31 8.39
C THR A 132 -28.98 2.98 7.66
N SER A 133 -29.15 3.01 6.33
CA SER A 133 -29.31 1.82 5.49
C SER A 133 -28.08 1.46 4.66
N SER A 134 -27.04 2.29 4.59
CA SER A 134 -25.83 1.92 3.84
C SER A 134 -24.89 1.05 4.69
N PRO A 135 -24.63 -0.21 4.29
CA PRO A 135 -23.70 -1.09 4.99
C PRO A 135 -22.29 -0.51 5.08
N LEU A 136 -21.91 0.43 4.21
CA LEU A 136 -20.60 1.09 4.20
C LEU A 136 -20.33 1.93 5.46
N SER A 137 -21.35 2.63 5.95
CA SER A 137 -21.22 3.56 7.09
C SER A 137 -20.85 2.82 8.37
N LYS A 138 -21.34 1.58 8.53
CA LYS A 138 -21.02 0.69 9.64
C LYS A 138 -19.54 0.27 9.65
N HIS A 139 -18.92 0.13 8.48
CA HIS A 139 -17.59 -0.46 8.30
C HIS A 139 -16.44 0.56 8.16
N HIS A 140 -16.71 1.84 8.41
CA HIS A 140 -15.73 2.93 8.28
C HIS A 140 -15.10 3.01 6.87
N LEU A 141 -15.82 2.60 5.83
CA LEU A 141 -15.31 2.61 4.46
C LEU A 141 -15.36 4.03 3.88
N TRP A 142 -14.32 4.37 3.15
CA TRP A 142 -14.18 5.62 2.41
C TRP A 142 -14.60 5.40 0.96
N PHE A 143 -14.08 4.37 0.31
CA PHE A 143 -14.44 4.02 -1.07
C PHE A 143 -15.37 2.81 -1.06
N ASP A 144 -16.52 2.92 -1.70
CA ASP A 144 -17.46 1.81 -1.87
C ASP A 144 -16.95 0.86 -2.97
N GLY A 145 -16.55 -0.34 -2.59
CA GLY A 145 -15.99 -1.32 -3.55
C GLY A 145 -17.01 -1.84 -4.58
N SER A 146 -18.30 -1.56 -4.38
CA SER A 146 -19.36 -1.91 -5.33
C SER A 146 -19.53 -0.88 -6.46
N SER A 147 -19.20 0.39 -6.22
CA SER A 147 -19.37 1.49 -7.18
C SER A 147 -18.09 2.17 -7.61
N GLU A 148 -17.01 2.05 -6.84
CA GLU A 148 -15.74 2.73 -7.08
C GLU A 148 -14.59 1.72 -7.22
N PRO A 149 -13.46 2.12 -7.85
CA PRO A 149 -12.22 1.37 -7.73
C PRO A 149 -11.81 1.16 -6.27
N TRP A 150 -11.11 0.06 -6.02
CA TRP A 150 -10.59 -0.32 -4.70
C TRP A 150 -9.34 0.50 -4.35
N TYR A 151 -9.49 1.83 -4.22
CA TYR A 151 -8.38 2.74 -3.99
C TYR A 151 -7.60 2.40 -2.72
N GLY A 152 -6.29 2.19 -2.88
CA GLY A 152 -5.43 1.72 -1.80
C GLY A 152 -5.44 0.20 -1.64
N ASP A 153 -5.72 -0.54 -2.70
CA ASP A 153 -5.46 -1.99 -2.82
C ASP A 153 -4.04 -2.27 -3.28
N ILE A 154 -3.59 -1.58 -4.34
CA ILE A 154 -2.26 -1.78 -4.93
C ILE A 154 -1.19 -1.21 -4.01
N CYS A 155 -1.21 0.11 -3.81
CA CYS A 155 -0.29 0.83 -2.95
C CYS A 155 -0.78 2.26 -2.69
N ALA A 156 -0.06 2.95 -1.80
CA ALA A 156 -0.14 4.39 -1.64
C ALA A 156 1.23 5.06 -1.85
N LEU A 157 1.22 6.29 -2.34
CA LEU A 157 2.41 7.10 -2.56
C LEU A 157 2.16 8.50 -2.02
N ARG A 158 3.06 9.03 -1.19
CA ARG A 158 3.15 10.47 -1.01
C ARG A 158 4.06 11.06 -2.06
N TRP A 159 3.55 12.03 -2.80
CA TRP A 159 4.30 12.74 -3.81
C TRP A 159 3.94 14.23 -3.75
N HIS A 160 4.94 15.05 -3.42
CA HIS A 160 4.77 16.48 -3.16
C HIS A 160 3.70 16.70 -2.05
N SER A 161 2.70 17.55 -2.31
CA SER A 161 1.65 17.92 -1.37
C SER A 161 0.46 16.95 -1.33
N HIS A 162 0.53 15.82 -2.03
CA HIS A 162 -0.58 14.88 -2.19
C HIS A 162 -0.20 13.47 -1.77
N ILE A 163 -1.23 12.71 -1.37
CA ILE A 163 -1.18 11.26 -1.22
C ILE A 163 -2.01 10.66 -2.34
N TYR A 164 -1.44 9.68 -3.02
CA TYR A 164 -2.03 8.94 -4.13
C TYR A 164 -2.38 7.54 -3.65
N ALA A 165 -3.58 7.08 -3.96
CA ALA A 165 -4.08 5.74 -3.67
C ALA A 165 -4.36 5.02 -4.99
N TYR A 166 -3.68 3.90 -5.22
CA TYR A 166 -3.82 3.09 -6.42
C TYR A 166 -4.72 1.89 -6.13
N GLY A 167 -5.67 1.60 -7.01
CA GLY A 167 -6.68 0.57 -6.78
C GLY A 167 -7.16 -0.11 -8.05
N HIS A 168 -7.49 -1.40 -7.96
CA HIS A 168 -8.13 -2.13 -9.05
C HIS A 168 -9.52 -1.56 -9.34
N GLY A 169 -9.97 -1.66 -10.59
CA GLY A 169 -11.35 -1.37 -10.98
C GLY A 169 -12.39 -2.32 -10.40
N GLY A 170 -11.96 -3.36 -9.70
CA GLY A 170 -12.80 -4.40 -9.12
C GLY A 170 -12.90 -5.65 -9.99
N ASP A 171 -13.85 -6.52 -9.66
CA ASP A 171 -14.02 -7.82 -10.33
C ASP A 171 -14.10 -7.68 -11.85
N ASP A 172 -13.40 -8.58 -12.56
CA ASP A 172 -13.30 -8.66 -14.02
C ASP A 172 -12.73 -7.41 -14.74
N ASN A 173 -12.29 -6.39 -14.01
CA ASN A 173 -11.62 -5.23 -14.55
C ASN A 173 -10.09 -5.36 -14.37
N PRO A 174 -9.30 -5.51 -15.45
CA PRO A 174 -7.85 -5.73 -15.35
C PRO A 174 -7.04 -4.45 -15.12
N TRP A 175 -7.70 -3.30 -15.00
CA TRP A 175 -7.07 -1.98 -14.94
C TRP A 175 -6.92 -1.46 -13.52
N VAL A 176 -5.88 -0.65 -13.30
CA VAL A 176 -5.63 0.07 -12.05
C VAL A 176 -5.87 1.55 -12.26
N TYR A 177 -6.52 2.18 -11.28
CA TYR A 177 -6.89 3.58 -11.25
C TYR A 177 -6.20 4.29 -10.09
N VAL A 178 -6.11 5.61 -10.15
CA VAL A 178 -5.49 6.43 -9.10
C VAL A 178 -6.40 7.57 -8.66
N ALA A 179 -6.50 7.72 -7.34
CA ALA A 179 -7.10 8.88 -6.68
C ALA A 179 -6.03 9.58 -5.84
N ARG A 180 -6.18 10.87 -5.58
CA ARG A 180 -5.28 11.62 -4.72
C ARG A 180 -6.00 12.57 -3.77
N VAL A 181 -5.34 12.93 -2.68
CA VAL A 181 -5.85 13.89 -1.69
C VAL A 181 -4.71 14.77 -1.18
N PRO A 182 -4.95 16.06 -0.90
CA PRO A 182 -3.96 16.90 -0.23
C PRO A 182 -3.59 16.32 1.15
N VAL A 183 -2.29 16.30 1.47
CA VAL A 183 -1.79 15.77 2.76
C VAL A 183 -2.46 16.47 3.95
N THR A 184 -2.73 17.78 3.82
CA THR A 184 -3.35 18.61 4.88
C THR A 184 -4.80 18.25 5.18
N ASP A 185 -5.48 17.62 4.22
CA ASP A 185 -6.93 17.47 4.23
C ASP A 185 -7.34 16.02 4.57
N ILE A 186 -6.43 15.06 4.44
CA ILE A 186 -6.74 13.62 4.56
C ILE A 186 -7.30 13.24 5.93
N THR A 187 -6.91 13.88 7.03
CA THR A 187 -7.43 13.54 8.38
C THR A 187 -8.62 14.38 8.82
N THR A 188 -8.93 15.47 8.10
CA THR A 188 -9.88 16.50 8.55
C THR A 188 -11.08 16.67 7.62
N ARG A 189 -10.90 16.47 6.31
CA ARG A 189 -11.94 16.74 5.29
C ARG A 189 -12.39 15.50 4.51
N GLY A 190 -11.63 14.41 4.57
CA GLY A 190 -12.04 13.09 4.05
C GLY A 190 -12.23 13.07 2.53
N LEU A 191 -13.27 12.37 2.05
CA LEU A 191 -13.53 12.17 0.61
C LEU A 191 -13.82 13.46 -0.18
N ASN A 192 -14.33 14.50 0.47
CA ASN A 192 -14.73 15.75 -0.22
C ASN A 192 -13.56 16.51 -0.86
N THR A 193 -12.33 16.07 -0.60
CA THR A 193 -11.09 16.66 -1.11
C THR A 193 -10.30 15.69 -1.99
N TYR A 194 -10.82 14.49 -2.24
CA TYR A 194 -10.20 13.60 -3.21
C TYR A 194 -10.42 14.08 -4.63
N GLU A 195 -9.41 13.85 -5.45
CA GLU A 195 -9.44 14.03 -6.89
C GLU A 195 -9.11 12.68 -7.56
N TYR A 196 -9.72 12.43 -8.70
CA TYR A 196 -9.65 11.17 -9.42
C TYR A 196 -9.09 11.42 -10.81
N TRP A 197 -8.16 10.59 -11.26
CA TRP A 197 -7.60 10.69 -12.60
C TRP A 197 -8.55 10.07 -13.62
N ASN A 198 -8.96 10.83 -14.64
CA ASN A 198 -9.88 10.35 -15.68
C ASN A 198 -9.21 10.02 -17.02
N GLY A 199 -7.89 9.87 -17.02
CA GLY A 199 -7.08 9.65 -18.23
C GLY A 199 -6.56 10.94 -18.88
N GLU A 200 -7.09 12.10 -18.51
CA GLU A 200 -6.71 13.38 -19.11
C GLU A 200 -6.43 14.46 -18.07
N HIS A 201 -7.25 14.54 -17.03
CA HIS A 201 -7.10 15.51 -15.95
C HIS A 201 -7.64 14.97 -14.62
N TRP A 202 -7.31 15.66 -13.55
CA TRP A 202 -7.83 15.40 -12.21
C TRP A 202 -9.24 16.00 -12.08
N GLN A 203 -10.21 15.19 -11.65
CA GLN A 203 -11.60 15.61 -11.43
C GLN A 203 -12.05 15.34 -9.99
N LYS A 204 -13.07 16.04 -9.52
CA LYS A 204 -13.62 15.82 -8.16
C LYS A 204 -14.64 14.70 -8.07
N ASN A 205 -15.34 14.41 -9.17
CA ASN A 205 -16.33 13.36 -9.19
C ASN A 205 -15.62 12.00 -9.16
N PRO A 206 -16.01 11.07 -8.28
CA PRO A 206 -15.49 9.71 -8.28
C PRO A 206 -15.63 9.04 -9.64
N LEU A 207 -14.75 8.08 -9.90
CA LEU A 207 -14.86 7.21 -11.06
C LEU A 207 -15.94 6.16 -10.82
N GLU A 208 -16.93 6.09 -11.70
CA GLU A 208 -17.97 5.08 -11.65
C GLU A 208 -17.45 3.77 -12.24
N LYS A 209 -17.34 2.73 -11.41
CA LYS A 209 -16.77 1.41 -11.73
C LYS A 209 -17.35 0.77 -13.00
N THR A 210 -18.62 1.01 -13.30
CA THR A 210 -19.31 0.44 -14.48
C THR A 210 -19.01 1.16 -15.80
N SER A 211 -18.32 2.30 -15.75
CA SER A 211 -18.07 3.17 -16.90
C SER A 211 -16.59 3.39 -17.24
N ILE A 212 -15.69 2.94 -16.37
CA ILE A 212 -14.25 3.09 -16.53
C ILE A 212 -13.62 1.91 -17.27
N GLY A 213 -12.50 2.17 -17.94
CA GLY A 213 -11.73 1.16 -18.66
C GLY A 213 -10.27 1.55 -18.78
N GLU A 214 -9.67 1.23 -19.92
CA GLU A 214 -8.26 1.52 -20.24
C GLU A 214 -7.95 3.02 -20.17
N LYS A 215 -8.86 3.87 -20.66
CA LYS A 215 -8.63 5.31 -20.79
C LYS A 215 -8.27 5.96 -19.45
N GLU A 216 -9.01 5.66 -18.39
CA GLU A 216 -8.82 6.25 -17.06
C GLU A 216 -7.70 5.55 -16.27
N SER A 217 -7.17 4.45 -16.79
CA SER A 217 -6.21 3.60 -16.08
C SER A 217 -4.79 4.14 -16.10
N VAL A 218 -3.99 3.69 -15.14
CA VAL A 218 -2.55 3.95 -15.08
C VAL A 218 -1.71 2.68 -15.22
N PHE A 219 -2.30 1.51 -14.94
CA PHE A 219 -1.67 0.20 -15.14
C PHE A 219 -2.66 -0.86 -15.62
N TRP A 220 -2.13 -1.96 -16.16
CA TRP A 220 -2.86 -3.12 -16.66
C TRP A 220 -2.31 -4.42 -16.10
N GLN A 221 -3.20 -5.36 -15.74
CA GLN A 221 -2.87 -6.72 -15.30
C GLN A 221 -1.87 -6.77 -14.15
N ILE A 222 -2.06 -5.89 -13.17
CA ILE A 222 -1.25 -5.84 -11.96
C ILE A 222 -1.86 -6.79 -10.93
N ASN A 223 -1.03 -7.58 -10.25
CA ASN A 223 -1.48 -8.32 -9.07
C ASN A 223 -1.36 -7.44 -7.82
N GLN A 224 -0.14 -7.05 -7.51
CA GLN A 224 0.19 -6.12 -6.44
C GLN A 224 1.58 -5.55 -6.69
N GLY A 225 1.85 -4.35 -6.18
CA GLY A 225 3.13 -3.68 -6.35
C GLY A 225 3.21 -2.43 -5.49
N GLN A 226 4.26 -1.64 -5.70
CA GLN A 226 4.46 -0.41 -4.94
C GLN A 226 5.23 0.61 -5.78
N VAL A 227 4.75 1.86 -5.71
CA VAL A 227 5.43 3.01 -6.32
C VAL A 227 6.37 3.66 -5.28
N VAL A 228 7.60 3.95 -5.70
CA VAL A 228 8.59 4.72 -4.92
C VAL A 228 9.39 5.64 -5.84
N TYR A 229 10.05 6.66 -5.30
CA TYR A 229 11.00 7.46 -6.06
C TYR A 229 12.39 6.80 -6.06
N SER A 230 12.98 6.65 -7.25
CA SER A 230 14.36 6.22 -7.42
C SER A 230 15.27 7.43 -7.62
N LYS A 231 16.18 7.67 -6.67
CA LYS A 231 17.20 8.72 -6.80
C LYS A 231 18.16 8.47 -7.96
N PHE A 232 18.52 7.21 -8.19
CA PHE A 232 19.45 6.82 -9.26
C PHE A 232 18.85 7.07 -10.65
N LEU A 233 17.57 6.71 -10.85
CA LEU A 233 16.88 6.93 -12.11
C LEU A 233 16.21 8.31 -12.21
N ALA A 234 16.28 9.11 -11.14
CA ALA A 234 15.64 10.42 -10.98
C ALA A 234 14.16 10.45 -11.39
N CYS A 235 13.41 9.39 -11.09
CA CYS A 235 12.00 9.26 -11.46
C CYS A 235 11.24 8.32 -10.50
N LEU A 236 9.92 8.30 -10.61
CA LEU A 236 9.10 7.28 -9.95
C LEU A 236 9.33 5.93 -10.62
N VAL A 237 9.44 4.89 -9.78
CA VAL A 237 9.47 3.50 -10.21
C VAL A 237 8.30 2.76 -9.59
N PHE A 238 7.65 1.93 -10.38
CA PHE A 238 6.63 1.00 -9.94
C PHE A 238 7.18 -0.41 -10.03
N VAL A 239 7.39 -1.06 -8.88
CA VAL A 239 7.84 -2.46 -8.80
C VAL A 239 6.65 -3.33 -8.47
N TYR A 240 6.43 -4.39 -9.26
CA TYR A 240 5.19 -5.17 -9.18
C TYR A 240 5.34 -6.61 -9.67
N VAL A 241 4.33 -7.43 -9.38
CA VAL A 241 4.07 -8.72 -10.03
C VAL A 241 2.80 -8.58 -10.87
N ASP A 242 2.78 -9.17 -12.06
CA ASP A 242 1.61 -9.18 -12.93
C ASP A 242 0.62 -10.32 -12.62
N ASN A 243 -0.59 -10.24 -13.17
CA ASN A 243 -1.64 -11.25 -13.00
C ASN A 243 -1.46 -12.50 -13.88
N PHE A 244 -0.36 -12.63 -14.63
CA PHE A 244 -0.13 -13.79 -15.48
C PHE A 244 0.46 -14.99 -14.73
N MET A 245 0.65 -14.87 -13.41
CA MET A 245 1.20 -15.94 -12.55
C MET A 245 2.54 -16.48 -13.07
N ASN A 246 3.32 -15.62 -13.73
CA ASN A 246 4.59 -15.96 -14.36
C ASN A 246 5.79 -15.88 -13.39
N SER A 247 5.52 -15.47 -12.16
CA SER A 247 6.49 -15.32 -11.07
C SER A 247 7.63 -14.35 -11.36
N ARG A 248 7.32 -13.25 -12.05
CA ARG A 248 8.28 -12.19 -12.38
C ARG A 248 8.05 -10.95 -11.53
N VAL A 249 9.16 -10.34 -11.16
CA VAL A 249 9.20 -8.98 -10.61
C VAL A 249 9.53 -8.03 -11.76
N HIS A 250 8.66 -7.06 -11.98
CA HIS A 250 8.76 -6.07 -13.04
C HIS A 250 9.00 -4.66 -12.47
N LEU A 251 9.50 -3.77 -13.33
CA LEU A 251 9.65 -2.35 -13.08
C LEU A 251 9.14 -1.51 -14.25
N LYS A 252 8.35 -0.48 -13.94
CA LYS A 252 8.01 0.63 -14.84
C LYS A 252 8.49 1.95 -14.25
N THR A 253 8.79 2.94 -15.08
CA THR A 253 9.22 4.28 -14.67
C THR A 253 8.25 5.36 -15.12
N SER A 254 8.09 6.44 -14.34
CA SER A 254 7.39 7.66 -14.78
C SER A 254 7.91 8.89 -14.06
N GLN A 255 7.65 10.08 -14.62
CA GLN A 255 7.91 11.37 -13.97
C GLN A 255 6.76 11.82 -13.07
N THR A 256 5.57 11.24 -13.25
CA THR A 256 4.33 11.65 -12.59
C THR A 256 3.56 10.42 -12.09
N PRO A 257 2.86 10.50 -10.94
CA PRO A 257 2.14 9.36 -10.36
C PRO A 257 1.09 8.71 -11.29
N GLU A 258 0.45 9.50 -12.14
CA GLU A 258 -0.56 9.09 -13.12
C GLU A 258 0.05 8.54 -14.43
N GLY A 259 1.36 8.61 -14.60
CA GLY A 259 2.01 8.26 -15.86
C GLY A 259 2.17 9.45 -16.82
N PRO A 260 2.58 9.20 -18.09
CA PRO A 260 2.70 7.89 -18.70
C PRO A 260 3.81 7.05 -18.07
N TRP A 261 3.54 5.76 -17.87
CA TRP A 261 4.51 4.79 -17.36
C TRP A 261 5.23 4.11 -18.52
N SER A 262 6.51 3.81 -18.35
CA SER A 262 7.34 3.18 -19.39
C SER A 262 6.74 1.86 -19.88
N ASP A 263 6.84 1.62 -21.18
CA ASP A 263 6.45 0.36 -21.81
C ASP A 263 7.45 -0.02 -22.92
N PRO A 264 7.86 -1.30 -23.05
CA PRO A 264 7.53 -2.45 -22.18
C PRO A 264 8.13 -2.32 -20.76
N PRO A 265 7.63 -3.07 -19.76
CA PRO A 265 8.25 -3.13 -18.44
C PRO A 265 9.62 -3.81 -18.49
N VAL A 266 10.51 -3.43 -17.56
CA VAL A 266 11.78 -4.12 -17.33
C VAL A 266 11.54 -5.29 -16.37
N MET A 267 12.01 -6.50 -16.71
CA MET A 267 12.02 -7.61 -15.77
C MET A 267 13.23 -7.47 -14.84
N LEU A 268 12.99 -7.29 -13.54
CA LEU A 268 14.05 -7.22 -12.54
C LEU A 268 14.52 -8.60 -12.09
N TYR A 269 13.59 -9.54 -11.95
CA TYR A 269 13.88 -10.86 -11.40
C TYR A 269 12.83 -11.89 -11.82
N GLN A 270 13.28 -13.12 -12.09
CA GLN A 270 12.43 -14.29 -12.29
C GLN A 270 12.54 -15.18 -11.05
N ALA A 271 11.48 -15.25 -10.25
CA ALA A 271 11.45 -16.10 -9.08
C ALA A 271 11.18 -17.55 -9.46
N THR A 272 11.64 -18.46 -8.60
CA THR A 272 11.25 -19.88 -8.61
C THR A 272 10.20 -20.09 -7.51
N PRO A 273 8.94 -20.40 -7.86
CA PRO A 273 7.92 -20.75 -6.87
C PRO A 273 8.36 -21.94 -6.00
N ILE A 274 8.05 -21.86 -4.70
CA ILE A 274 8.35 -22.95 -3.75
C ILE A 274 7.48 -24.17 -4.05
N LEU A 275 6.20 -23.94 -4.34
CA LEU A 275 5.28 -24.98 -4.75
C LEU A 275 5.30 -25.16 -6.27
N PRO A 276 5.02 -26.37 -6.76
CA PRO A 276 4.88 -26.59 -8.20
C PRO A 276 3.58 -25.97 -8.72
N LYS A 277 3.48 -25.77 -10.04
CA LYS A 277 2.35 -25.10 -10.69
C LYS A 277 1.02 -25.81 -10.42
N GLU A 278 1.01 -27.13 -10.33
CA GLU A 278 -0.17 -27.95 -10.05
C GLU A 278 -0.74 -27.69 -8.65
N LYS A 279 0.08 -27.12 -7.75
CA LYS A 279 -0.32 -26.64 -6.42
C LYS A 279 -0.41 -25.11 -6.35
N MET A 280 -0.61 -24.47 -7.50
CA MET A 280 -0.72 -23.01 -7.63
C MET A 280 0.50 -22.25 -7.11
N GLY A 281 1.69 -22.81 -7.26
CA GLY A 281 2.93 -22.09 -6.94
C GLY A 281 3.06 -20.78 -7.71
N CYS A 282 3.20 -19.67 -6.99
CA CYS A 282 3.37 -18.33 -7.53
C CYS A 282 4.10 -17.42 -6.55
N ILE A 283 4.46 -16.22 -7.02
CA ILE A 283 4.82 -15.09 -6.17
C ILE A 283 3.80 -13.96 -6.30
N TYR A 284 3.73 -13.09 -5.30
CA TYR A 284 2.88 -11.89 -5.28
C TYR A 284 3.46 -10.84 -4.32
N ALA A 285 2.84 -9.66 -4.26
CA ALA A 285 3.22 -8.57 -3.36
C ALA A 285 4.71 -8.16 -3.45
N ALA A 286 5.19 -7.82 -4.66
CA ALA A 286 6.54 -7.28 -4.81
C ALA A 286 6.60 -5.85 -4.25
N VAL A 287 7.48 -5.62 -3.28
CA VAL A 287 7.64 -4.34 -2.58
C VAL A 287 9.10 -3.91 -2.64
N PRO A 288 9.41 -2.75 -3.24
CA PRO A 288 10.73 -2.14 -3.22
C PRO A 288 10.97 -1.45 -1.87
N HIS A 289 12.20 -1.59 -1.36
CA HIS A 289 12.66 -1.01 -0.10
C HIS A 289 13.81 -0.04 -0.37
N PRO A 290 13.51 1.18 -0.86
CA PRO A 290 14.54 2.14 -1.28
C PRO A 290 15.39 2.66 -0.11
N TYR A 291 14.98 2.43 1.13
CA TYR A 291 15.66 2.89 2.34
C TYR A 291 16.88 2.03 2.75
N PHE A 292 17.11 0.87 2.11
CA PHE A 292 18.33 0.08 2.35
C PHE A 292 19.58 0.62 1.66
N ASP A 293 19.42 1.44 0.62
CA ASP A 293 20.52 2.08 -0.09
C ASP A 293 20.12 3.49 -0.53
N GLU A 294 20.47 4.47 0.30
CA GLU A 294 20.11 5.87 0.07
C GLU A 294 20.75 6.48 -1.19
N SER A 295 21.79 5.84 -1.75
CA SER A 295 22.37 6.27 -3.03
C SER A 295 21.44 5.95 -4.21
N GLY A 296 20.51 5.02 -4.02
CA GLY A 296 19.61 4.50 -5.05
C GLY A 296 20.28 3.56 -6.05
N LYS A 297 21.59 3.28 -5.94
CA LYS A 297 22.32 2.40 -6.86
C LYS A 297 21.86 0.95 -6.76
N THR A 298 21.33 0.56 -5.62
CA THR A 298 20.69 -0.74 -5.42
C THR A 298 19.29 -0.61 -4.86
N LEU A 299 18.50 -1.64 -5.12
CA LEU A 299 17.13 -1.73 -4.65
C LEU A 299 16.90 -3.13 -4.09
N VAL A 300 16.58 -3.20 -2.79
CA VAL A 300 16.07 -4.42 -2.19
C VAL A 300 14.59 -4.53 -2.57
N VAL A 301 14.19 -5.69 -3.09
CA VAL A 301 12.78 -6.00 -3.38
C VAL A 301 12.40 -7.26 -2.62
N THR A 302 11.37 -7.17 -1.79
CA THR A 302 10.76 -8.37 -1.20
C THR A 302 9.55 -8.80 -2.00
N PHE A 303 9.24 -10.09 -1.99
CA PHE A 303 7.99 -10.63 -2.51
C PHE A 303 7.56 -11.83 -1.68
N THR A 304 6.27 -12.14 -1.72
CA THR A 304 5.74 -13.33 -1.07
C THR A 304 5.76 -14.50 -2.04
N ASN A 305 6.40 -15.60 -1.66
CA ASN A 305 6.37 -16.87 -2.36
C ASN A 305 5.36 -17.79 -1.67
N HIS A 306 4.38 -18.27 -2.43
CA HIS A 306 3.27 -19.05 -1.87
C HIS A 306 3.79 -20.36 -1.21
N PRO A 307 3.37 -20.72 0.03
CA PRO A 307 2.20 -20.21 0.73
C PRO A 307 2.48 -19.28 1.92
N ASN A 308 3.30 -18.23 1.76
CA ASN A 308 3.63 -17.14 2.73
C ASN A 308 5.11 -17.11 3.18
N THR A 309 6.04 -17.51 2.31
CA THR A 309 7.48 -17.28 2.56
C THR A 309 7.90 -15.97 1.92
N ILE A 310 8.34 -15.00 2.72
CA ILE A 310 8.91 -13.75 2.20
C ILE A 310 10.34 -14.01 1.73
N GLN A 311 10.66 -13.60 0.52
CA GLN A 311 12.01 -13.63 -0.05
C GLN A 311 12.43 -12.23 -0.45
N ALA A 312 13.73 -11.96 -0.42
CA ALA A 312 14.32 -10.69 -0.82
C ALA A 312 15.34 -10.90 -1.95
N VAL A 313 15.38 -9.98 -2.90
CA VAL A 313 16.43 -9.87 -3.92
C VAL A 313 17.03 -8.48 -3.89
N ARG A 314 18.34 -8.40 -4.16
CA ARG A 314 19.05 -7.13 -4.36
C ARG A 314 19.23 -6.89 -5.85
N VAL A 315 18.59 -5.84 -6.36
CA VAL A 315 18.78 -5.34 -7.71
C VAL A 315 19.92 -4.32 -7.69
N VAL A 316 20.80 -4.36 -8.69
CA VAL A 316 21.89 -3.41 -8.86
C VAL A 316 21.68 -2.67 -10.17
N PHE A 317 21.47 -1.35 -10.09
CA PHE A 317 21.46 -0.51 -11.27
C PHE A 317 22.91 -0.25 -11.69
N LYS A 318 23.17 -0.36 -13.00
CA LYS A 318 24.47 -0.07 -13.58
C LYS A 318 24.35 1.18 -14.43
N ASP A 319 25.36 2.03 -14.35
CA ASP A 319 25.55 3.07 -15.35
C ASP A 319 25.70 2.37 -16.70
N THR A 320 25.06 2.91 -17.74
CA THR A 320 25.40 2.49 -19.10
C THR A 320 26.82 2.98 -19.35
N ASP A 321 27.76 2.06 -19.60
CA ASP A 321 29.11 2.42 -20.05
C ASP A 321 28.96 3.40 -21.23
N THR A 322 29.34 4.66 -21.01
CA THR A 322 29.41 5.72 -22.04
C THR A 322 30.65 5.55 -22.89
#